data_AF-A0A5J6WXE2-F1
#
_entry.id   AF-A0A5J6WXE2-F1
#
_cell.length_a   1.000
_cell.length_b   1.000
_cell.length_c   1.000
_cell.angle_alpha   90.00
_cell.angle_beta   90.00
_cell.angle_gamma   90.00
#
_symmetry.space_group_name_H-M   'P 1'
#
loop_
_entity.id
_entity.type
_entity.pdbx_description
1 polymer ?
#
loop_
_entity_poly.entity_id
_entity_poly.type
_entity_poly.pdbx_seq_one_letter_code
_entity_poly.pdbx_strand_id
1 'polypeptide(L)'
;MLSKLEQTRAVYAGKHHAIDAFLDARQALLVEYIQLAGFTPQRGKQRSLPCCESIQHFCNNLVDYISASHFEIYDHVMGAYESAKGEQLALAETIYPKLRACTDVVLRFNDKYGNAGEDDLLTLDDDLNRLGPVLETRFCLEDQLVKALHIVERLSDKTTKQN
;
A
#
# COMPACT_ATOMS: atom_id res chain seq x y z
N MET A 1 -7.77 8.34 -0.55
CA MET A 1 -7.20 7.10 0.02
C MET A 1 -8.18 6.25 0.85
N LEU A 2 -8.60 6.62 2.07
CA LEU A 2 -9.48 5.78 2.92
C LEU A 2 -10.82 5.38 2.26
N SER A 3 -11.53 6.33 1.64
CA SER A 3 -12.80 6.04 0.95
C SER A 3 -12.64 5.02 -0.18
N LYS A 4 -11.48 4.99 -0.84
CA LYS A 4 -11.18 4.05 -1.92
C LYS A 4 -10.84 2.67 -1.38
N LEU A 5 -10.15 2.61 -0.23
CA LEU A 5 -9.96 1.37 0.53
C LEU A 5 -11.30 0.74 0.91
N GLU A 6 -12.24 1.50 1.44
CA GLU A 6 -13.58 1.01 1.79
C GLU A 6 -14.34 0.47 0.56
N GLN A 7 -14.22 1.13 -0.59
CA GLN A 7 -14.81 0.63 -1.84
C GLN A 7 -14.20 -0.71 -2.26
N THR A 8 -12.86 -0.84 -2.21
CA THR A 8 -12.19 -2.11 -2.50
C THR A 8 -12.60 -3.18 -1.48
N ARG A 9 -12.66 -2.85 -0.19
CA ARG A 9 -13.07 -3.75 0.88
C ARG A 9 -14.51 -4.26 0.67
N ALA A 10 -15.45 -3.39 0.34
CA ALA A 10 -16.83 -3.77 0.07
C ALA A 10 -16.98 -4.80 -1.08
N VAL A 11 -16.05 -4.79 -2.04
CA VAL A 11 -16.07 -5.70 -3.18
C VAL A 11 -15.31 -7.00 -2.91
N TYR A 12 -14.20 -6.95 -2.18
CA TYR A 12 -13.25 -8.07 -2.10
C TYR A 12 -13.12 -8.72 -0.72
N ALA A 13 -13.64 -8.10 0.34
CA ALA A 13 -13.54 -8.66 1.68
C ALA A 13 -14.24 -10.02 1.80
N GLY A 14 -13.63 -10.94 2.53
CA GLY A 14 -14.15 -12.29 2.78
C GLY A 14 -14.07 -13.23 1.59
N LYS A 15 -13.46 -12.81 0.47
CA LYS A 15 -13.27 -13.66 -0.72
C LYS A 15 -11.99 -14.48 -0.67
N HIS A 16 -10.93 -13.94 -0.05
CA HIS A 16 -9.65 -14.61 0.10
C HIS A 16 -8.90 -14.05 1.31
N HIS A 17 -8.39 -14.92 2.17
CA HIS A 17 -7.72 -14.53 3.41
C HIS A 17 -6.51 -13.60 3.19
N ALA A 18 -5.71 -13.82 2.14
CA ALA A 18 -4.59 -12.94 1.81
C ALA A 18 -5.04 -11.54 1.35
N ILE A 19 -6.20 -11.44 0.69
CA ILE A 19 -6.76 -10.13 0.31
C ILE A 19 -7.25 -9.40 1.56
N ASP A 20 -7.89 -10.10 2.50
CA ASP A 20 -8.32 -9.52 3.77
C ASP A 20 -7.13 -9.01 4.59
N ALA A 21 -6.10 -9.84 4.76
CA ALA A 21 -4.87 -9.45 5.48
C ALA A 21 -4.20 -8.23 4.84
N PHE A 22 -4.17 -8.18 3.50
CA PHE A 22 -3.63 -7.04 2.76
C PHE A 22 -4.43 -5.75 2.97
N LEU A 23 -5.77 -5.82 2.93
CA LEU A 23 -6.64 -4.67 3.15
C LEU A 23 -6.55 -4.15 4.59
N ASP A 24 -6.44 -5.05 5.57
CA ASP A 24 -6.25 -4.70 6.98
C ASP A 24 -4.89 -4.03 7.23
N ALA A 25 -3.81 -4.57 6.66
CA ALA A 25 -2.48 -3.96 6.74
C ALA A 25 -2.45 -2.56 6.12
N ARG A 26 -3.13 -2.38 4.97
CA ARG A 26 -3.26 -1.06 4.34
C ARG A 26 -4.05 -0.09 5.21
N GLN A 27 -5.12 -0.55 5.86
CA GLN A 27 -5.93 0.28 6.74
C GLN A 27 -5.11 0.81 7.93
N ALA A 28 -4.34 -0.08 8.57
CA ALA A 28 -3.47 0.29 9.69
C ALA A 28 -2.47 1.39 9.27
N LEU A 29 -1.77 1.16 8.15
CA LEU A 29 -0.81 2.12 7.59
C LEU A 29 -1.45 3.49 7.28
N LEU A 30 -2.66 3.50 6.72
CA LEU A 30 -3.37 4.74 6.39
C LEU A 30 -3.80 5.54 7.63
N VAL A 31 -4.23 4.85 8.69
CA VAL A 31 -4.61 5.51 9.95
C VAL A 31 -3.39 6.20 10.55
N GLU A 32 -2.26 5.53 10.62
CA GLU A 32 -1.00 6.10 11.13
C GLU A 32 -0.51 7.26 10.26
N TYR A 33 -0.54 7.11 8.94
CA TYR A 33 -0.21 8.21 8.02
C TYR A 33 -1.05 9.46 8.30
N ILE A 34 -2.37 9.31 8.50
CA ILE A 34 -3.29 10.44 8.77
C ILE A 34 -2.99 11.07 10.14
N GLN A 35 -2.67 10.26 11.14
CA GLN A 35 -2.29 10.75 12.47
C GLN A 35 -1.01 11.58 12.41
N LEU A 36 0.00 11.12 11.66
CA LEU A 36 1.27 11.83 11.50
C LEU A 36 1.17 13.06 10.60
N ALA A 37 0.43 12.96 9.49
CA ALA A 37 0.21 14.07 8.56
C ALA A 37 -0.62 15.22 9.20
N GLY A 38 -1.32 14.94 10.30
CA GLY A 38 -1.91 15.97 11.13
C GLY A 38 -3.08 16.69 10.46
N PHE A 39 -4.10 15.95 10.00
CA PHE A 39 -5.42 16.53 9.65
C PHE A 39 -6.18 17.08 10.88
N THR A 40 -5.47 17.69 11.84
CA THR A 40 -6.06 18.50 12.90
C THR A 40 -5.58 19.94 12.73
N PRO A 41 -6.32 20.79 12.00
CA PRO A 41 -6.16 22.23 12.11
C PRO A 41 -6.74 22.66 13.46
N GLN A 42 -6.06 22.36 14.57
CA GLN A 42 -6.34 23.06 15.81
C GLN A 42 -5.73 24.46 15.68
N ARG A 43 -6.52 25.36 15.08
CA ARG A 43 -6.26 26.80 15.03
C ARG A 43 -5.83 27.28 16.43
N GLY A 44 -4.55 27.60 16.59
CA GLY A 44 -4.03 28.28 17.78
C GLY A 44 -3.13 27.49 18.72
N LYS A 45 -2.81 26.21 18.46
CA LYS A 45 -1.71 25.53 19.16
C LYS A 45 -0.52 25.33 18.22
N GLN A 46 0.67 25.75 18.67
CA GLN A 46 1.93 25.47 18.00
C GLN A 46 1.98 23.96 17.69
N ARG A 47 2.20 23.59 16.43
CA ARG A 47 2.27 22.18 16.02
C ARG A 47 3.42 21.54 16.78
N SER A 48 3.11 20.76 17.81
CA SER A 48 4.13 19.92 18.45
C SER A 48 4.54 18.87 17.44
N LEU A 49 5.85 18.71 17.24
CA LEU A 49 6.39 17.61 16.42
C LEU A 49 5.83 16.28 16.98
N PRO A 50 5.48 15.32 16.10
CA PRO A 50 5.09 14.00 16.57
C PRO A 50 6.25 13.36 17.36
N CYS A 51 5.92 12.47 18.30
CA CYS A 51 6.95 11.72 19.03
C CYS A 51 7.79 10.89 18.04
N CYS A 52 9.11 10.86 18.24
CA CYS A 52 10.03 10.05 17.43
C CYS A 52 9.57 8.59 17.37
N GLU A 53 9.07 8.04 18.48
CA GLU A 53 8.56 6.67 18.55
C GLU A 53 7.38 6.41 17.59
N SER A 54 6.46 7.38 17.44
CA SER A 54 5.32 7.25 16.52
C SER A 54 5.77 7.23 15.07
N ILE A 55 6.81 7.98 14.73
CA ILE A 55 7.41 8.02 13.40
C ILE A 55 8.15 6.73 13.10
N GLN A 56 8.94 6.23 14.05
CA GLN A 56 9.64 4.95 13.92
C GLN A 56 8.65 3.80 13.76
N HIS A 57 7.55 3.80 14.52
CA HIS A 57 6.49 2.80 14.38
C HIS A 57 5.88 2.81 12.98
N PHE A 58 5.53 4.00 12.46
CA PHE A 58 5.03 4.13 11.10
C PHE A 58 6.04 3.69 10.04
N CYS A 59 7.33 4.00 10.22
CA CYS A 59 8.38 3.55 9.31
C CYS A 59 8.48 2.01 9.28
N ASN A 60 8.44 1.36 10.44
CA ASN A 60 8.41 -0.11 10.53
C ASN A 60 7.19 -0.69 9.83
N ASN A 61 5.99 -0.18 10.13
CA ASN A 61 4.76 -0.66 9.51
C ASN A 61 4.74 -0.41 8.00
N LEU A 62 5.34 0.70 7.54
CA LEU A 62 5.47 1.03 6.14
C LEU A 62 6.41 0.04 5.42
N VAL A 63 7.56 -0.29 6.03
CA VAL A 63 8.49 -1.31 5.51
C VAL A 63 7.86 -2.69 5.50
N ASP A 64 7.16 -3.07 6.57
CA ASP A 64 6.44 -4.35 6.66
C ASP A 64 5.35 -4.43 5.59
N TYR A 65 4.58 -3.35 5.41
CA TYR A 65 3.54 -3.27 4.38
C TYR A 65 4.13 -3.45 2.98
N ILE A 66 5.21 -2.73 2.64
CA ILE A 66 5.80 -2.88 1.31
C ILE A 66 6.38 -4.29 1.13
N SER A 67 7.00 -4.86 2.15
CA SER A 67 7.66 -6.17 2.10
C SER A 67 6.64 -7.31 1.98
N ALA A 68 5.60 -7.32 2.83
CA ALA A 68 4.53 -8.33 2.79
C ALA A 68 3.72 -8.24 1.50
N SER A 69 3.39 -7.01 1.07
CA SER A 69 2.63 -6.81 -0.17
C SER A 69 3.41 -7.26 -1.40
N HIS A 70 4.75 -7.17 -1.38
CA HIS A 70 5.62 -7.48 -2.53
C HIS A 70 5.81 -8.97 -2.84
N PHE A 71 5.48 -9.87 -1.92
CA PHE A 71 5.70 -11.30 -2.12
C PHE A 71 4.40 -12.08 -2.37
N GLU A 72 3.42 -12.07 -1.47
CA GLU A 72 2.27 -12.98 -1.62
C GLU A 72 1.33 -12.60 -2.77
N ILE A 73 0.96 -11.33 -2.91
CA ILE A 73 0.06 -10.89 -3.99
C ILE A 73 0.78 -10.90 -5.35
N TYR A 74 2.06 -10.54 -5.38
CA TYR A 74 2.82 -10.52 -6.64
C TYR A 74 3.18 -11.91 -7.12
N ASP A 75 3.54 -12.85 -6.25
CA ASP A 75 3.83 -14.23 -6.66
C ASP A 75 2.55 -14.93 -7.11
N HIS A 76 1.40 -14.67 -6.48
CA HIS A 76 0.12 -15.16 -6.98
C HIS A 76 -0.28 -14.51 -8.31
N VAL A 77 -0.06 -13.21 -8.48
CA VAL A 77 -0.33 -12.54 -9.76
C VAL A 77 0.65 -13.01 -10.83
N MET A 78 1.95 -13.16 -10.54
CA MET A 78 2.97 -13.68 -11.46
C MET A 78 2.71 -15.14 -11.82
N GLY A 79 2.31 -16.00 -10.88
CA GLY A 79 1.94 -17.39 -11.18
C GLY A 79 0.65 -17.48 -12.01
N ALA A 80 -0.34 -16.64 -11.72
CA ALA A 80 -1.54 -16.50 -12.54
C ALA A 80 -1.22 -15.93 -13.94
N TYR A 81 -0.20 -15.09 -14.03
CA TYR A 81 0.30 -14.43 -15.23
C TYR A 81 1.17 -15.34 -16.09
N GLU A 82 2.00 -16.21 -15.50
CA GLU A 82 2.74 -17.28 -16.21
C GLU A 82 1.76 -18.27 -16.86
N SER A 83 0.58 -18.42 -16.25
CA SER A 83 -0.52 -19.24 -16.77
C SER A 83 -1.42 -18.50 -17.76
N ALA A 84 -1.36 -17.16 -17.82
CA ALA A 84 -2.26 -16.31 -18.62
C ALA A 84 -1.56 -15.71 -19.85
N LYS A 85 -2.20 -15.81 -21.02
CA LYS A 85 -1.74 -15.19 -22.27
C LYS A 85 -2.51 -13.91 -22.56
N GLY A 86 -1.83 -12.83 -22.94
CA GLY A 86 -2.47 -11.61 -23.47
C GLY A 86 -2.35 -10.37 -22.57
N GLU A 87 -3.45 -9.68 -22.30
CA GLU A 87 -3.50 -8.39 -21.57
C GLU A 87 -2.93 -8.46 -20.14
N GLN A 88 -2.92 -9.65 -19.53
CA GLN A 88 -2.30 -9.85 -18.22
C GLN A 88 -0.81 -9.52 -18.27
N LEU A 89 -0.10 -9.88 -19.37
CA LEU A 89 1.32 -9.62 -19.59
C LEU A 89 1.64 -8.11 -19.55
N ALA A 90 0.90 -7.36 -20.36
CA ALA A 90 1.06 -5.91 -20.49
C ALA A 90 0.79 -5.16 -19.16
N LEU A 91 -0.09 -5.70 -18.31
CA LEU A 91 -0.41 -5.10 -17.03
C LEU A 91 0.77 -5.16 -16.06
N ALA A 92 1.46 -6.30 -15.93
CA ALA A 92 2.60 -6.38 -15.01
C ALA A 92 3.81 -5.57 -15.52
N GLU A 93 4.07 -5.57 -16.83
CA GLU A 93 5.10 -4.72 -17.43
C GLU A 93 4.87 -3.23 -17.15
N THR A 94 3.61 -2.82 -17.01
CA THR A 94 3.25 -1.43 -16.70
C THR A 94 3.23 -1.13 -15.19
N ILE A 95 2.72 -2.06 -14.39
CA ILE A 95 2.48 -1.86 -12.95
C ILE A 95 3.78 -2.04 -12.16
N TYR A 96 4.58 -3.06 -12.48
CA TYR A 96 5.76 -3.42 -11.70
C TYR A 96 6.84 -2.32 -11.63
N PRO A 97 7.21 -1.62 -12.72
CA PRO A 97 8.16 -0.52 -12.65
C PRO A 97 7.65 0.64 -11.76
N LYS A 98 6.34 0.93 -11.80
CA LYS A 98 5.75 2.01 -11.00
C LYS A 98 5.75 1.67 -9.52
N LEU A 99 5.48 0.41 -9.18
CA LEU A 99 5.54 -0.05 -7.79
C LEU A 99 6.96 0.00 -7.26
N ARG A 100 7.96 -0.44 -8.04
CA ARG A 100 9.37 -0.30 -7.65
C ARG A 100 9.75 1.16 -7.38
N ALA A 101 9.31 2.08 -8.25
CA ALA A 101 9.53 3.50 -8.03
C ALA A 101 8.87 4.01 -6.73
N CYS A 102 7.66 3.55 -6.40
CA CYS A 102 7.04 3.87 -5.10
C CYS A 102 7.85 3.29 -3.93
N THR A 103 8.32 2.06 -4.05
CA THR A 103 9.14 1.37 -3.04
C THR A 103 10.45 2.11 -2.76
N ASP A 104 11.13 2.59 -3.80
CA ASP A 104 12.35 3.38 -3.65
C ASP A 104 12.11 4.67 -2.82
N VAL A 105 10.97 5.34 -3.02
CA VAL A 105 10.60 6.53 -2.24
C VAL A 105 10.29 6.16 -0.79
N VAL A 106 9.57 5.07 -0.57
CA VAL A 106 9.27 4.55 0.76
C VAL A 106 10.54 4.20 1.53
N LEU A 107 11.49 3.50 0.89
CA LEU A 107 12.76 3.15 1.52
C LEU A 107 13.57 4.38 1.90
N ARG A 108 13.64 5.40 1.03
CA ARG A 108 14.30 6.67 1.37
C ARG A 108 13.64 7.40 2.54
N PHE A 109 12.31 7.34 2.64
CA PHE A 109 11.59 7.89 3.78
C PHE A 109 11.96 7.14 5.07
N ASN A 110 11.97 5.80 5.01
CA ASN A 110 12.38 4.96 6.13
C ASN A 110 13.84 5.19 6.54
N ASP A 111 14.77 5.33 5.60
CA ASP A 111 16.18 5.60 5.89
C ASP A 111 16.37 6.93 6.63
N LYS A 112 15.55 7.92 6.31
CA LYS A 112 15.57 9.23 6.94
C LYS A 112 14.95 9.23 8.34
N TYR A 113 13.84 8.52 8.52
CA TYR A 113 12.99 8.65 9.72
C TYR A 113 13.02 7.45 10.67
N GLY A 114 13.51 6.29 10.22
CA GLY A 114 13.50 5.04 10.99
C GLY A 114 14.38 5.07 12.24
N ASN A 115 15.36 5.96 12.32
CA ASN A 115 16.17 6.23 13.51
C ASN A 115 16.35 7.74 13.76
N ALA A 116 15.41 8.56 13.25
CA ALA A 116 15.49 10.01 13.34
C ALA A 116 15.45 10.51 14.79
N GLY A 117 16.20 11.59 15.04
CA GLY A 117 16.07 12.42 16.25
C GLY A 117 15.06 13.56 16.05
N GLU A 118 14.84 14.35 17.10
CA GLU A 118 13.87 15.46 17.07
C GLU A 118 14.19 16.51 15.98
N ASP A 119 15.48 16.78 15.73
CA ASP A 119 15.93 17.74 14.72
C ASP A 119 15.57 17.31 13.28
N ASP A 120 15.54 16.00 13.01
CA ASP A 120 15.19 15.46 11.69
C ASP A 120 13.69 15.65 11.37
N LEU A 121 12.87 15.72 12.42
CA LEU A 121 11.41 15.89 12.30
C LEU A 121 10.99 17.28 11.82
N LEU A 122 11.90 18.25 11.80
CA LEU A 122 11.62 19.60 11.28
C LEU A 122 11.16 19.61 9.82
N THR A 123 11.58 18.61 9.05
CA THR A 123 11.24 18.46 7.61
C THR A 123 10.16 17.41 7.35
N LEU A 124 9.64 16.80 8.42
CA LEU A 124 8.71 15.68 8.33
C LEU A 124 7.42 16.03 7.58
N ASP A 125 6.86 17.22 7.83
CA ASP A 125 5.60 17.63 7.22
C ASP A 125 5.71 17.68 5.68
N ASP A 126 6.82 18.22 5.17
CA ASP A 126 7.08 18.30 3.73
C ASP A 126 7.26 16.91 3.13
N ASP A 127 7.96 16.01 3.82
CA ASP A 127 8.18 14.65 3.34
C ASP A 127 6.91 13.78 3.43
N LEU A 128 6.07 13.96 4.45
CA LEU A 128 4.75 13.32 4.51
C LEU A 128 3.81 13.81 3.40
N ASN A 129 3.86 15.10 3.06
CA ASN A 129 3.12 15.67 1.93
C ASN A 129 3.58 15.09 0.58
N ARG A 130 4.86 14.70 0.46
CA ARG A 130 5.40 14.04 -0.73
C ARG A 130 5.12 12.54 -0.73
N LEU A 131 5.12 11.90 0.43
CA LEU A 131 4.84 10.47 0.60
C LEU A 131 3.37 10.14 0.28
N GLY A 132 2.43 11.00 0.65
CA GLY A 132 1.00 10.78 0.44
C GLY A 132 0.59 10.43 -1.00
N PRO A 133 0.93 11.26 -2.00
CA PRO A 133 0.65 10.96 -3.41
C PRO A 133 1.31 9.67 -3.93
N VAL A 134 2.48 9.32 -3.39
CA VAL A 134 3.20 8.09 -3.73
C VAL A 134 2.47 6.87 -3.19
N LEU A 135 2.03 6.92 -1.93
CA LEU A 135 1.19 5.89 -1.34
C LEU A 135 -0.14 5.74 -2.09
N GLU A 136 -0.80 6.85 -2.43
CA GLU A 136 -2.04 6.81 -3.20
C GLU A 136 -1.86 6.15 -4.57
N THR A 137 -0.77 6.47 -5.26
CA THR A 137 -0.42 5.84 -6.54
C THR A 137 -0.19 4.34 -6.35
N ARG A 138 0.58 3.95 -5.32
CA ARG A 138 0.85 2.54 -4.99
C ARG A 138 -0.45 1.78 -4.71
N PHE A 139 -1.32 2.32 -3.86
CA PHE A 139 -2.61 1.70 -3.54
C PHE A 139 -3.49 1.52 -4.78
N CYS A 140 -3.50 2.49 -5.70
CA CYS A 140 -4.26 2.39 -6.94
C CYS A 140 -3.74 1.29 -7.88
N LEU A 141 -2.42 1.07 -7.91
CA LEU A 141 -1.80 -0.01 -8.68
C LEU A 141 -2.13 -1.37 -8.05
N GLU A 142 -2.03 -1.48 -6.74
CA GLU A 142 -2.38 -2.70 -6.00
C GLU A 142 -3.88 -3.04 -6.09
N ASP A 143 -4.77 -2.05 -6.10
CA ASP A 143 -6.20 -2.28 -6.36
C ASP A 143 -6.44 -2.91 -7.74
N GLN A 144 -5.63 -2.57 -8.75
CA GLN A 144 -5.69 -3.20 -10.07
C GLN A 144 -5.21 -4.65 -10.02
N LEU A 145 -4.20 -4.95 -9.20
CA LEU A 145 -3.73 -6.32 -8.98
C LEU A 145 -4.78 -7.19 -8.29
N VAL A 146 -5.41 -6.69 -7.22
CA VAL A 146 -6.50 -7.39 -6.52
C VAL A 146 -7.69 -7.65 -7.46
N LYS A 147 -8.04 -6.66 -8.29
CA LYS A 147 -9.07 -6.82 -9.34
C LYS A 147 -8.72 -7.93 -10.33
N ALA A 148 -7.48 -7.92 -10.83
CA ALA A 148 -7.01 -8.92 -11.79
C ALA A 148 -7.03 -10.33 -11.17
N LEU A 149 -6.53 -10.49 -9.94
CA LEU A 149 -6.55 -11.75 -9.20
C LEU A 149 -7.97 -12.32 -9.09
N HIS A 150 -8.93 -11.50 -8.66
CA HIS A 150 -10.32 -11.94 -8.51
C HIS A 150 -10.97 -12.37 -9.84
N ILE A 151 -10.63 -11.71 -10.95
CA ILE A 151 -11.12 -12.10 -12.27
C ILE A 151 -10.55 -13.48 -12.65
N VAL A 152 -9.25 -13.70 -12.43
CA VAL A 152 -8.60 -14.97 -12.76
C VAL A 152 -9.19 -16.12 -11.94
N GLU A 153 -9.32 -15.98 -10.61
CA GLU A 153 -9.92 -17.02 -9.76
C GLU A 153 -11.33 -17.41 -10.21
N ARG A 154 -12.16 -16.42 -10.56
CA ARG A 154 -13.52 -16.66 -11.06
C ARG A 154 -13.56 -17.36 -12.42
N LEU A 155 -12.56 -17.17 -13.27
CA LEU A 155 -12.44 -17.86 -14.56
C LEU A 155 -11.98 -19.31 -14.36
N SER A 156 -11.00 -19.53 -13.46
CA SER A 156 -10.53 -20.87 -13.08
C SER A 156 -11.66 -21.73 -12.48
N ASP A 157 -12.45 -21.18 -11.56
CA ASP A 157 -13.60 -21.87 -10.94
C ASP A 157 -14.70 -22.27 -11.94
N LYS A 158 -14.90 -21.48 -13.00
CA LYS A 158 -15.86 -21.80 -14.07
C LYS A 158 -15.37 -22.92 -14.98
N THR A 159 -14.07 -22.98 -15.22
CA THR A 159 -13.46 -23.97 -16.11
C THR A 159 -13.44 -25.35 -15.46
N THR A 160 -13.23 -25.42 -14.14
CA THR A 160 -13.28 -26.69 -13.38
C THR A 160 -14.69 -27.26 -13.23
N LYS A 161 -15.74 -26.44 -13.37
CA LYS A 161 -17.15 -26.88 -13.29
C LYS A 161 -17.77 -27.25 -14.64
N GLN A 162 -17.03 -27.12 -15.74
CA GLN A 162 -17.49 -27.46 -17.10
C GLN A 162 -16.81 -28.71 -17.69
N ASN A 163 -15.91 -29.36 -16.94
CA ASN A 163 -15.32 -30.66 -17.29
C ASN A 163 -15.84 -31.78 -16.39
#